data_AF-A0A7S3R2H0-F1
#
_entry.id   AF-A0A7S3R2H0-F1
#
_cell.length_a   1.000
_cell.length_b   1.000
_cell.length_c   1.000
_cell.angle_alpha   90.00
_cell.angle_beta   90.00
_cell.angle_gamma   90.00
#
_symmetry.space_group_name_H-M   'P 1'
#
loop_
_entity.id
_entity.type
_entity.pdbx_description
1 polymer ?
#
loop_
_entity_poly.entity_id
_entity_poly.type
_entity_poly.pdbx_seq_one_letter_code
_entity_poly.pdbx_strand_id
1 'polypeptide(L)'
;VTMGGGAGEGDAAEPEIELEDDEGGEGGRPLQGVAEVPLIVSLGQVGNAVVVDPTCLEEQCAASVMHIAANARGEVCGVQQSGRQGVDPAALVALMERGAAAGSEVLASLHAYFKQA
;
A
#
# COMPACT_ATOMS: atom_id res chain seq x y z
N VAL A 1 -31.94 -60.48 15.94
CA VAL A 1 -31.72 -60.46 14.47
C VAL A 1 -32.98 -59.84 13.90
N THR A 2 -33.02 -58.55 13.58
CA THR A 2 -32.29 -57.88 12.50
C THR A 2 -31.80 -56.48 12.91
N MET A 3 -30.57 -56.15 12.49
CA MET A 3 -30.01 -54.80 12.47
C MET A 3 -30.40 -54.15 11.14
N GLY A 4 -30.75 -52.87 11.16
CA GLY A 4 -30.91 -52.03 9.97
C GLY A 4 -30.59 -50.60 10.37
N GLY A 5 -29.31 -50.25 10.31
CA GLY A 5 -28.83 -48.89 10.55
C GLY A 5 -29.12 -47.97 9.37
N GLY A 6 -29.42 -46.72 9.68
CA GLY A 6 -29.42 -45.59 8.77
C GLY A 6 -29.14 -44.36 9.61
N ALA A 7 -27.93 -43.83 9.50
CA ALA A 7 -27.42 -42.72 10.28
C ALA A 7 -28.24 -41.45 10.02
N GLY A 8 -28.39 -40.62 11.05
CA GLY A 8 -28.76 -39.22 10.85
C GLY A 8 -27.58 -38.51 10.21
N GLU A 9 -27.72 -38.10 8.95
CA GLU A 9 -26.79 -37.21 8.28
C GLU A 9 -27.32 -35.78 8.41
N GLY A 10 -26.48 -34.92 8.99
CA GLY A 10 -26.79 -33.52 9.24
C GLY A 10 -26.94 -32.75 7.94
N ASP A 11 -28.07 -32.08 7.80
CA ASP A 11 -28.30 -31.11 6.73
C ASP A 11 -27.53 -29.83 7.07
N ALA A 12 -26.26 -29.81 6.70
CA ALA A 12 -25.49 -28.57 6.65
C ALA A 12 -25.95 -27.83 5.39
N ALA A 13 -26.99 -27.00 5.53
CA ALA A 13 -27.46 -26.11 4.47
C ALA A 13 -26.24 -25.39 3.86
N GLU A 14 -26.00 -25.63 2.57
CA GLU A 14 -24.92 -24.94 1.86
C GLU A 14 -25.21 -23.44 1.88
N PRO A 15 -24.19 -22.59 2.12
CA PRO A 15 -24.40 -21.15 2.15
C PRO A 15 -24.80 -20.67 0.75
N GLU A 16 -26.03 -20.17 0.62
CA GLU A 16 -26.48 -19.48 -0.59
C GLU A 16 -25.79 -18.12 -0.67
N ILE A 17 -25.16 -17.82 -1.82
CA ILE A 17 -24.50 -16.54 -2.09
C ILE A 17 -25.46 -15.69 -2.91
N GLU A 18 -25.94 -14.59 -2.32
CA GLU A 18 -26.69 -13.57 -3.04
C GLU A 18 -25.72 -12.64 -3.78
N LEU A 19 -25.94 -12.48 -5.08
CA LEU A 19 -25.17 -11.57 -5.93
C LEU A 19 -26.09 -10.41 -6.34
N GLU A 20 -25.55 -9.19 -6.35
CA GLU A 20 -26.24 -8.04 -6.93
C GLU A 20 -26.05 -8.01 -8.45
N ASP A 21 -27.17 -7.91 -9.17
CA ASP A 21 -27.21 -7.86 -10.64
C ASP A 21 -27.14 -6.43 -11.21
N ASP A 22 -26.88 -5.41 -10.38
CA ASP A 22 -26.79 -4.02 -10.83
C ASP A 22 -25.47 -3.74 -11.59
N GLU A 23 -25.59 -3.54 -12.90
CA GLU A 23 -24.48 -3.18 -13.79
C GLU A 23 -23.94 -1.76 -13.52
N GLY A 24 -24.68 -0.91 -12.79
CA GLY A 24 -24.30 0.45 -12.42
C GLY A 24 -23.35 0.54 -11.22
N GLY A 25 -23.17 -0.56 -10.48
CA GLY A 25 -22.31 -0.61 -9.30
C GLY A 25 -22.85 0.15 -8.08
N GLU A 26 -24.14 0.54 -8.06
CA GLU A 26 -24.75 1.27 -6.95
C GLU A 26 -24.81 0.43 -5.65
N GLY A 27 -24.80 -0.90 -5.80
CA GLY A 27 -24.68 -1.86 -4.70
C GLY A 27 -23.28 -1.98 -4.08
N GLY A 28 -22.25 -1.55 -4.82
CA GLY A 28 -20.86 -1.56 -4.37
C GLY A 28 -20.62 -0.56 -3.24
N ARG A 29 -20.23 -1.06 -2.06
CA ARG A 29 -19.83 -0.18 -0.95
C ARG A 29 -18.33 0.12 -1.02
N PRO A 30 -17.91 1.40 -0.88
CA PRO A 30 -16.51 1.73 -0.75
C PRO A 30 -15.88 0.97 0.42
N LEU A 31 -14.68 0.44 0.20
CA LEU A 31 -13.92 -0.18 1.26
C LEU A 31 -13.64 0.87 2.35
N GLN A 32 -13.98 0.54 3.59
CA GLN A 32 -13.66 1.41 4.73
C GLN A 32 -12.14 1.34 4.99
N GLY A 33 -11.54 2.47 5.37
CA GLY A 33 -10.11 2.50 5.69
C GLY A 33 -9.18 2.87 4.51
N VAL A 34 -9.74 3.19 3.33
CA VAL A 34 -8.92 3.51 2.14
C VAL A 34 -8.14 4.82 2.31
N ALA A 35 -8.67 5.78 3.08
CA ALA A 35 -8.00 7.06 3.32
C ALA A 35 -6.76 6.93 4.24
N GLU A 36 -6.66 5.81 4.95
CA GLU A 36 -5.59 5.46 5.88
C GLU A 36 -4.48 4.63 5.21
N VAL A 37 -4.70 4.17 3.97
CA VAL A 37 -3.71 3.40 3.22
C VAL A 37 -2.49 4.29 2.95
N PRO A 38 -1.28 3.86 3.38
CA PRO A 38 -0.08 4.65 3.16
C PRO A 38 0.36 4.61 1.69
N LEU A 39 1.00 5.69 1.26
CA LEU A 39 1.61 5.80 -0.05
C LEU A 39 3.12 5.57 0.05
N ILE A 40 3.66 4.76 -0.86
CA ILE A 40 5.10 4.50 -0.93
C ILE A 40 5.74 5.50 -1.89
N VAL A 41 6.76 6.22 -1.40
CA VAL A 41 7.63 7.09 -2.20
C VAL A 41 9.01 6.49 -2.29
N SER A 42 9.59 6.49 -3.49
CA SER A 42 10.96 6.05 -3.75
C SER A 42 11.91 7.24 -3.78
N LEU A 43 13.04 7.13 -3.08
CA LEU A 43 14.11 8.12 -3.04
C LEU A 43 15.44 7.48 -3.44
N GLY A 44 16.09 8.01 -4.47
CA GLY A 44 17.41 7.56 -4.92
C GLY A 44 18.52 8.46 -4.38
N GLN A 45 19.56 7.88 -3.80
CA GLN A 45 20.76 8.61 -3.42
C GLN A 45 21.79 8.55 -4.56
N VAL A 46 21.98 9.67 -5.26
CA VAL A 46 22.93 9.81 -6.36
C VAL A 46 24.06 10.74 -5.90
N GLY A 47 25.20 10.14 -5.52
CA GLY A 47 26.28 10.86 -4.86
C GLY A 47 25.81 11.51 -3.56
N ASN A 48 25.90 12.85 -3.49
CA ASN A 48 25.45 13.65 -2.33
C ASN A 48 24.03 14.21 -2.50
N ALA A 49 23.36 13.93 -3.61
CA ALA A 49 22.01 14.41 -3.90
C ALA A 49 20.98 13.31 -3.68
N VAL A 50 19.77 13.74 -3.32
CA VAL A 50 18.61 12.84 -3.17
C VAL A 50 17.55 13.21 -4.19
N VAL A 51 17.21 12.25 -5.04
CA VAL A 51 16.16 12.36 -6.05
C VAL A 51 14.89 11.68 -5.51
N VAL A 52 13.76 12.35 -5.63
CA VAL A 52 12.43 11.77 -5.34
C VAL A 52 11.85 11.26 -6.64
N ASP A 53 11.26 10.07 -6.62
CA ASP A 53 10.75 9.39 -7.81
C ASP A 53 11.81 9.25 -8.92
N PRO A 54 12.94 8.57 -8.62
CA PRO A 54 14.03 8.46 -9.57
C PRO A 54 13.58 7.75 -10.84
N THR A 55 13.90 8.33 -11.99
CA THR A 55 13.78 7.67 -13.28
C THR A 55 14.68 6.44 -13.34
N CYS A 56 14.42 5.52 -14.27
CA CYS A 56 15.23 4.30 -14.41
C CYS A 56 16.74 4.58 -14.59
N LEU A 57 17.12 5.69 -15.23
CA LEU A 57 18.53 6.09 -15.39
C LEU A 57 19.12 6.61 -14.07
N GLU A 58 18.36 7.39 -13.31
CA GLU A 58 18.78 7.90 -12.00
C GLU A 58 18.89 6.77 -10.98
N GLU A 59 17.97 5.80 -11.02
CA GLU A 59 18.01 4.60 -10.19
C GLU A 59 19.27 3.76 -10.44
N GLN A 60 19.65 3.58 -11.71
CA GLN A 60 20.89 2.89 -12.08
C GLN A 60 22.15 3.61 -11.59
N CYS A 61 22.10 4.93 -11.46
CA CYS A 61 23.19 5.75 -10.93
C CYS A 61 23.16 5.86 -9.40
N ALA A 62 22.05 5.47 -8.75
CA ALA A 62 21.90 5.57 -7.32
C ALA A 62 22.73 4.51 -6.60
N ALA A 63 23.42 4.92 -5.54
CA ALA A 63 24.15 4.00 -4.66
C ALA A 63 23.18 3.10 -3.87
N SER A 64 22.06 3.69 -3.47
CA SER A 64 20.97 3.08 -2.73
C SER A 64 19.65 3.76 -3.09
N VAL A 65 18.58 2.98 -3.03
CA VAL A 65 17.20 3.45 -3.21
C VAL A 65 16.43 3.12 -1.93
N MET A 66 15.64 4.07 -1.47
CA MET A 66 14.83 3.96 -0.26
C MET A 66 13.36 4.08 -0.62
N HIS A 67 12.58 3.09 -0.22
CA HIS A 67 11.12 3.11 -0.33
C HIS A 67 10.53 3.42 1.03
N ILE A 68 9.75 4.49 1.11
CA ILE A 68 9.24 5.05 2.36
C ILE A 68 7.72 5.09 2.25
N ALA A 69 7.05 4.31 3.09
CA ALA A 69 5.60 4.32 3.21
C ALA A 69 5.20 5.42 4.19
N ALA A 70 4.37 6.35 3.75
CA ALA A 70 3.88 7.46 4.56
C ALA A 70 2.35 7.51 4.55
N ASN A 71 1.73 7.73 5.71
CA ASN A 71 0.30 7.95 5.80
C ASN A 71 -0.08 9.43 5.58
N ALA A 72 -1.38 9.73 5.58
CA ALA A 72 -1.90 11.08 5.38
C ALA A 72 -1.52 12.09 6.48
N ARG A 73 -0.94 11.63 7.61
CA ARG A 73 -0.44 12.47 8.70
C ARG A 73 1.05 12.79 8.54
N GLY A 74 1.71 12.25 7.52
CA GLY A 74 3.16 12.36 7.34
C GLY A 74 3.96 11.48 8.29
N GLU A 75 3.34 10.44 8.87
CA GLU A 75 4.04 9.46 9.70
C GLU A 75 4.60 8.36 8.81
N VAL A 76 5.82 7.89 9.12
CA VAL A 76 6.45 6.77 8.41
C VAL A 76 5.86 5.45 8.92
N CYS A 77 5.23 4.71 8.00
CA CYS A 77 4.61 3.40 8.25
C CYS A 77 5.54 2.24 7.90
N GLY A 78 6.58 2.49 7.10
CA GLY A 78 7.49 1.44 6.65
C GLY A 78 8.65 2.01 5.86
N VAL A 79 9.79 1.33 5.93
CA VAL A 79 11.01 1.70 5.23
C VAL A 79 11.65 0.45 4.66
N GLN A 80 12.00 0.48 3.38
CA GLN A 80 12.78 -0.57 2.73
C GLN A 80 13.94 0.06 1.97
N GLN A 81 15.14 -0.44 2.21
CA GLN A 81 16.33 -0.08 1.44
C GLN A 81 16.59 -1.15 0.38
N SER A 82 16.85 -0.71 -0.84
CA SER A 82 17.34 -1.53 -1.94
C SER A 82 18.61 -0.88 -2.52
N GLY A 83 19.37 -1.66 -3.30
CA GLY A 83 20.62 -1.18 -3.90
C GLY A 83 21.86 -1.87 -3.35
N ARG A 84 23.04 -1.34 -3.74
CA ARG A 84 24.33 -2.03 -3.57
C ARG A 84 25.14 -1.52 -2.39
N GLN A 85 24.81 -0.33 -1.88
CA GLN A 85 25.55 0.31 -0.80
C GLN A 85 24.65 0.59 0.41
N GLY A 86 25.27 0.60 1.58
CA GLY A 86 24.64 1.06 2.81
C GLY A 86 24.41 2.57 2.78
N VAL A 87 23.42 3.03 3.55
CA VAL A 87 23.12 4.45 3.74
C VAL A 87 23.69 4.87 5.09
N ASP A 88 24.30 6.05 5.14
CA ASP A 88 24.75 6.65 6.40
C ASP A 88 23.55 6.92 7.32
N PRO A 89 23.60 6.61 8.63
CA PRO A 89 22.47 6.80 9.53
C PRO A 89 21.91 8.23 9.58
N ALA A 90 22.75 9.26 9.45
CA ALA A 90 22.26 10.65 9.43
C ALA A 90 21.55 10.95 8.11
N ALA A 91 22.08 10.44 6.99
CA ALA A 91 21.41 10.53 5.69
C ALA A 91 20.08 9.76 5.66
N LEU A 92 20.00 8.60 6.32
CA LEU A 92 18.78 7.81 6.45
C LEU A 92 17.65 8.59 7.11
N VAL A 93 17.92 9.28 8.22
CA VAL A 93 16.90 10.10 8.90
C VAL A 93 16.41 11.22 7.98
N ALA A 94 17.31 11.92 7.30
CA ALA A 94 16.95 12.97 6.36
C ALA A 94 16.13 12.43 5.16
N LEU A 95 16.45 11.22 4.68
CA LEU A 95 15.68 10.54 3.64
C LEU A 95 14.27 10.18 4.11
N MET A 96 14.12 9.68 5.33
CA MET A 96 12.84 9.37 5.96
C MET A 96 11.96 10.61 6.10
N GLU A 97 12.51 11.71 6.60
CA GLU A 97 11.78 12.98 6.73
C GLU A 97 11.33 13.52 5.36
N ARG A 98 12.22 13.52 4.36
CA ARG A 98 11.89 13.97 3.00
C ARG A 98 10.85 13.06 2.34
N GLY A 99 10.97 11.74 2.48
CA GLY A 99 10.03 10.77 1.92
C GLY A 99 8.66 10.87 2.56
N ALA A 100 8.59 11.05 3.89
CA ALA A 100 7.34 11.24 4.61
C ALA A 100 6.61 12.52 4.18
N ALA A 101 7.35 13.63 4.06
CA ALA A 101 6.80 14.89 3.58
C ALA A 101 6.24 14.75 2.15
N ALA A 102 7.05 14.24 1.22
CA ALA A 102 6.63 14.04 -0.16
C ALA A 102 5.43 13.08 -0.28
N GLY A 103 5.42 11.98 0.49
CA GLY A 103 4.34 11.01 0.48
C GLY A 103 3.01 11.60 0.95
N SER A 104 3.03 12.39 2.02
CA SER A 104 1.82 13.06 2.52
C SER A 104 1.28 14.12 1.54
N GLU A 105 2.15 14.84 0.84
CA GLU A 105 1.76 15.84 -0.17
C GLU A 105 1.09 15.21 -1.40
N VAL A 106 1.67 14.12 -1.91
CA VAL A 106 1.10 13.35 -3.03
C VAL A 106 -0.22 12.72 -2.61
N LEU A 107 -0.28 12.14 -1.41
CA LEU A 107 -1.50 11.50 -0.89
C LEU A 107 -2.63 12.52 -0.69
N ALA A 108 -2.34 13.75 -0.23
CA ALA A 108 -3.31 14.82 -0.16
C ALA A 108 -3.87 15.19 -1.54
N SER A 109 -3.01 15.23 -2.56
CA SER A 109 -3.40 15.51 -3.95
C SER A 109 -4.27 14.38 -4.54
N LEU A 110 -3.92 13.12 -4.27
CA LEU A 110 -4.73 11.97 -4.68
C LEU A 110 -6.10 11.96 -4.00
N HIS A 111 -6.16 12.22 -2.69
CA HIS A 111 -7.42 12.33 -1.97
C HIS A 111 -8.31 13.47 -2.51
N ALA A 112 -7.72 14.60 -2.90
CA ALA A 112 -8.45 15.69 -3.52
C ALA A 112 -8.99 15.31 -4.91
N TYR A 113 -8.25 14.53 -5.68
CA TYR A 113 -8.67 14.02 -6.98
C TYR A 113 -9.84 13.03 -6.86
N PHE A 114 -9.73 12.03 -5.96
CA PHE A 114 -10.79 11.03 -5.76
C PHE A 114 -12.09 11.60 -5.20
N LYS A 115 -12.06 12.75 -4.51
CA LYS A 115 -13.28 13.45 -4.06
C LYS A 115 -14.01 14.20 -5.18
N GLN A 116 -13.36 14.42 -6.32
CA GLN A 116 -13.94 15.14 -7.47
C GLN A 116 -14.53 14.19 -8.54
N ALA A 117 -14.20 12.90 -8.45
CA ALA A 117 -14.73 11.84 -9.31
C ALA A 117 -15.94 11.18 -8.66
#